data_AF-A0A3R9TT17-F1
#
_entry.id   AF-A0A3R9TT17-F1
#
_cell.length_a   1.000
_cell.length_b   1.000
_cell.length_c   1.000
_cell.angle_alpha   90.00
_cell.angle_beta   90.00
_cell.angle_gamma   90.00
#
_symmetry.space_group_name_H-M   'P 1'
#
loop_
_entity.id
_entity.type
_entity.pdbx_description
1 polymer ?
#
loop_
_entity_poly.entity_id
_entity_poly.type
_entity_poly.pdbx_seq_one_letter_code
_entity_poly.pdbx_strand_id
1 'polypeptide(L)'
;MTGRAAREPLAVGPLERPARLRPGARVAVVAPSGPVPEERLRAGLDVLRGWDLEPVVAPHVLDVHPALGYLAGADRARARDLTEAWCDPSVSAVICVRGGYGAQRMVDLVDWTAVRAAGPKVFVGYSDVTVLHEALAVRAGFATLHGPMTAAGTFLADARTRESLRATLFAPESVRTLGLETARALVPGRARGVTLGGCVSLLAADLGTPHARPSARGGLLVLEDVGEEPYRLDRILTQLLRSGWLDGVAGVALGSWEECGPYEEVRAVLADRLGGLGVPVVEELGFGHGPTALTVPLGTPAVLDADAGTLTLDVPALR
;
A
#
# COMPACT_ATOMS: atom_id res chain seq x y z
N MET A 1 -28.96 29.56 8.66
CA MET A 1 -27.59 29.10 9.01
C MET A 1 -26.74 29.31 7.77
N THR A 2 -25.70 30.14 7.85
CA THR A 2 -24.84 30.45 6.70
C THR A 2 -23.99 29.24 6.36
N GLY A 3 -24.25 28.64 5.19
CA GLY A 3 -23.46 27.53 4.68
C GLY A 3 -22.01 27.97 4.52
N ARG A 4 -21.12 27.42 5.34
CA ARG A 4 -19.68 27.51 5.10
C ARG A 4 -19.44 26.71 3.82
N ALA A 5 -19.21 27.39 2.70
CA ALA A 5 -18.87 26.72 1.45
C ALA A 5 -17.69 25.78 1.74
N ALA A 6 -17.93 24.46 1.64
CA ALA A 6 -16.86 23.49 1.78
C ALA A 6 -15.88 23.80 0.65
N ARG A 7 -14.64 24.18 1.02
CA ARG A 7 -13.58 24.31 0.02
C ARG A 7 -13.44 22.94 -0.62
N GLU A 8 -13.50 22.88 -1.95
CA GLU A 8 -13.22 21.63 -2.64
C GLU A 8 -11.87 21.08 -2.15
N PRO A 9 -11.79 19.78 -1.83
CA PRO A 9 -10.55 19.18 -1.38
C PRO A 9 -9.49 19.32 -2.48
N LEU A 10 -8.27 19.65 -2.08
CA LEU A 10 -7.14 19.77 -2.99
C LEU A 10 -6.87 18.43 -3.68
N ALA A 11 -6.52 18.48 -4.97
CA ALA A 11 -6.10 17.30 -5.70
C ALA A 11 -4.84 16.68 -5.09
N VAL A 12 -4.73 15.35 -5.16
CA VAL A 12 -3.59 14.56 -4.70
C VAL A 12 -2.34 15.00 -5.47
N GLY A 13 -1.37 15.57 -4.74
CA GLY A 13 -0.08 15.99 -5.28
C GLY A 13 0.97 14.88 -5.22
N PRO A 14 2.04 14.96 -6.03
CA PRO A 14 3.18 14.05 -5.93
C PRO A 14 3.86 14.16 -4.57
N LEU A 15 4.29 13.02 -4.01
CA LEU A 15 4.92 12.95 -2.69
C LEU A 15 6.45 12.86 -2.79
N GLU A 16 7.14 13.14 -1.68
CA GLU A 16 8.60 13.07 -1.66
C GLU A 16 9.09 11.61 -1.74
N ARG A 17 9.83 11.30 -2.81
CA ARG A 17 10.37 9.94 -3.04
C ARG A 17 11.67 9.73 -2.26
N PRO A 18 11.84 8.57 -1.57
CA PRO A 18 13.13 8.21 -0.97
C PRO A 18 14.17 7.85 -2.04
N ALA A 19 15.43 7.72 -1.63
CA ALA A 19 16.50 7.21 -2.49
C ALA A 19 16.39 5.68 -2.68
N ARG A 20 16.90 5.17 -3.80
CA ARG A 20 17.10 3.74 -4.04
C ARG A 20 18.01 3.08 -3.01
N LEU A 21 17.87 1.77 -2.86
CA LEU A 21 18.80 0.95 -2.09
C LEU A 21 20.05 0.60 -2.90
N ARG A 22 21.08 0.18 -2.18
CA ARG A 22 22.39 -0.26 -2.69
C ARG A 22 22.83 -1.48 -1.85
N PRO A 23 23.75 -2.32 -2.35
CA PRO A 23 24.42 -3.32 -1.52
C PRO A 23 25.01 -2.69 -0.25
N GLY A 24 24.89 -3.37 0.88
CA GLY A 24 25.21 -2.88 2.23
C GLY A 24 24.15 -1.96 2.86
N ALA A 25 23.02 -1.70 2.21
CA ALA A 25 21.96 -0.88 2.81
C ALA A 25 21.29 -1.61 3.99
N ARG A 26 21.24 -0.93 5.14
CA ARG A 26 20.59 -1.41 6.36
C ARG A 26 19.07 -1.26 6.25
N VAL A 27 18.34 -2.35 6.48
CA VAL A 27 16.88 -2.42 6.29
C VAL A 27 16.21 -2.88 7.58
N ALA A 28 15.42 -2.02 8.21
CA ALA A 28 14.66 -2.39 9.38
C ALA A 28 13.45 -3.26 8.98
N VAL A 29 13.21 -4.33 9.73
CA VAL A 29 12.06 -5.23 9.58
C VAL A 29 11.16 -5.07 10.81
N VAL A 30 9.90 -4.71 10.60
CA VAL A 30 8.93 -4.33 11.65
C VAL A 30 7.61 -5.10 11.55
N ALA A 31 6.91 -5.27 12.67
CA ALA A 31 5.60 -5.96 12.74
C ALA A 31 4.47 -5.00 13.21
N PRO A 32 3.96 -4.11 12.34
CA PRO A 32 2.93 -3.12 12.73
C PRO A 32 1.52 -3.71 12.87
N SER A 33 1.34 -5.00 12.59
CA SER A 33 0.05 -5.67 12.40
C SER A 33 -0.02 -6.95 13.24
N GLY A 34 -0.25 -8.12 12.63
CA GLY A 34 -0.36 -9.41 13.32
C GLY A 34 0.98 -10.16 13.47
N PRO A 35 1.04 -11.19 14.33
CA PRO A 35 2.27 -11.89 14.68
C PRO A 35 2.75 -12.81 13.54
N VAL A 36 4.06 -13.02 13.45
CA VAL A 36 4.70 -13.77 12.36
C VAL A 36 5.31 -15.10 12.86
N PRO A 37 5.14 -16.22 12.14
CA PRO A 37 5.90 -17.44 12.41
C PRO A 37 7.40 -17.22 12.19
N GLU A 38 8.23 -17.67 13.13
CA GLU A 38 9.67 -17.37 13.12
C GLU A 38 10.38 -17.94 11.88
N GLU A 39 9.95 -19.11 11.40
CA GLU A 39 10.52 -19.71 10.19
C GLU A 39 10.27 -18.86 8.93
N ARG A 40 9.11 -18.19 8.84
CA ARG A 40 8.80 -17.26 7.74
C ARG A 40 9.57 -15.95 7.85
N LEU A 41 9.77 -15.44 9.06
CA LEU A 41 10.67 -14.31 9.30
C LEU A 41 12.07 -14.67 8.79
N ARG A 42 12.68 -15.77 9.28
CA ARG A 42 14.03 -16.19 8.90
C ARG A 42 14.19 -16.32 7.38
N ALA A 43 13.27 -17.03 6.71
CA ALA A 43 13.28 -17.17 5.26
C ALA A 43 13.22 -15.82 4.53
N GLY A 44 12.39 -14.88 5.00
CA GLY A 44 12.33 -13.52 4.47
C GLY A 44 13.62 -12.72 4.66
N LEU A 45 14.28 -12.85 5.81
CA LEU A 45 15.58 -12.22 6.07
C LEU A 45 16.68 -12.79 5.17
N ASP A 46 16.65 -14.09 4.88
CA ASP A 46 17.64 -14.74 4.00
C ASP A 46 17.50 -14.27 2.55
N VAL A 47 16.29 -14.00 2.07
CA VAL A 47 16.08 -13.35 0.76
C VAL A 47 16.69 -11.94 0.75
N LEU A 48 16.48 -11.13 1.79
CA LEU A 48 17.07 -9.78 1.88
C LEU A 48 18.62 -9.83 1.92
N ARG A 49 19.20 -10.75 2.69
CA ARG A 49 20.66 -10.98 2.71
C ARG A 49 21.18 -11.42 1.34
N GLY A 50 20.43 -12.26 0.62
CA GLY A 50 20.72 -12.66 -0.76
C GLY A 50 20.58 -11.54 -1.79
N TRP A 51 20.10 -10.35 -1.41
CA TRP A 51 20.12 -9.12 -2.21
C TRP A 51 21.21 -8.14 -1.75
N ASP A 52 22.20 -8.63 -0.99
CA ASP A 52 23.26 -7.85 -0.36
C ASP A 52 22.75 -6.73 0.58
N LEU A 53 21.60 -6.93 1.23
CA LEU A 53 21.06 -6.02 2.26
C LEU A 53 21.44 -6.48 3.67
N GLU A 54 21.49 -5.53 4.61
CA GLU A 54 21.69 -5.79 6.04
C GLU A 54 20.36 -5.67 6.79
N PRO A 55 19.57 -6.75 6.92
CA PRO A 55 18.28 -6.68 7.61
C PRO A 55 18.44 -6.65 9.13
N VAL A 56 17.72 -5.74 9.77
CA VAL A 56 17.70 -5.52 11.22
C VAL A 56 16.28 -5.73 11.73
N VAL A 57 16.09 -6.78 12.53
CA VAL A 57 14.79 -7.11 13.13
C VAL A 57 14.53 -6.16 14.30
N ALA A 58 13.38 -5.48 14.30
CA ALA A 58 12.98 -4.62 15.40
C ALA A 58 12.58 -5.44 16.65
N PRO A 59 12.72 -4.90 17.88
CA PRO A 59 12.65 -5.68 19.12
C PRO A 59 11.41 -6.56 19.31
N HIS A 60 10.23 -6.11 18.86
CA HIS A 60 8.94 -6.78 19.13
C HIS A 60 8.39 -7.53 17.92
N VAL A 61 9.20 -7.80 16.88
CA VAL A 61 8.73 -8.47 15.65
C VAL A 61 8.14 -9.86 15.87
N LEU A 62 8.65 -10.59 16.87
CA LEU A 62 8.19 -11.94 17.24
C LEU A 62 7.20 -11.95 18.41
N ASP A 63 6.79 -10.78 18.92
CA ASP A 63 5.83 -10.71 20.02
C ASP A 63 4.45 -11.21 19.58
N VAL A 64 3.69 -11.71 20.56
CA VAL A 64 2.26 -12.01 20.44
C VAL A 64 1.54 -11.36 21.61
N HIS A 65 0.46 -10.61 21.34
CA HIS A 65 -0.26 -9.95 22.44
C HIS A 65 -0.97 -11.00 23.33
N PRO A 66 -0.73 -11.01 24.66
CA PRO A 66 -1.06 -12.15 25.52
C PRO A 66 -2.56 -12.48 25.62
N ALA A 67 -3.44 -11.49 25.37
CA ALA A 67 -4.88 -11.66 25.37
C ALA A 67 -5.52 -11.54 23.97
N LEU A 68 -4.77 -11.14 22.94
CA LEU A 68 -5.28 -10.77 21.61
C LEU A 68 -4.34 -11.32 20.54
N GLY A 69 -4.25 -12.65 20.42
CA GLY A 69 -3.24 -13.36 19.62
C GLY A 69 -3.22 -13.06 18.11
N TYR A 70 -4.10 -12.18 17.62
CA TYR A 70 -4.06 -11.63 16.26
C TYR A 70 -3.12 -10.40 16.11
N LEU A 71 -2.48 -9.92 17.19
CA LEU A 71 -1.57 -8.77 17.21
C LEU A 71 -0.12 -9.16 17.52
N ALA A 72 0.84 -8.51 16.84
CA ALA A 72 2.28 -8.62 17.12
C ALA A 72 2.70 -7.82 18.38
N GLY A 73 2.19 -8.20 19.56
CA GLY A 73 2.44 -7.49 20.81
C GLY A 73 1.61 -6.23 21.00
N ALA A 74 2.08 -5.32 21.86
CA ALA A 74 1.34 -4.13 22.29
C ALA A 74 1.44 -2.96 21.30
N ASP A 75 0.40 -2.11 21.22
CA ASP A 75 0.34 -1.00 20.24
C ASP A 75 1.49 0.00 20.40
N ARG A 76 1.83 0.34 21.65
CA ARG A 76 2.97 1.22 21.96
C ARG A 76 4.31 0.62 21.57
N ALA A 77 4.45 -0.71 21.65
CA ALA A 77 5.66 -1.40 21.25
C ALA A 77 5.82 -1.38 19.72
N ARG A 78 4.78 -1.76 18.98
CA ARG A 78 4.74 -1.71 17.51
C ARG A 78 4.95 -0.29 16.96
N ALA A 79 4.35 0.73 17.59
CA ALA A 79 4.55 2.14 17.24
C ALA A 79 5.97 2.63 17.53
N ARG A 80 6.57 2.21 18.65
CA ARG A 80 7.94 2.52 19.01
C ARG A 80 8.93 1.90 18.03
N ASP A 81 8.78 0.62 17.70
CA ASP A 81 9.62 -0.08 16.73
C ASP A 81 9.61 0.62 15.35
N LEU A 82 8.44 1.02 14.86
CA LEU A 82 8.33 1.79 13.61
C LEU A 82 8.99 3.17 13.73
N THR A 83 8.78 3.88 14.84
CA THR A 83 9.35 5.23 15.06
C THR A 83 10.87 5.18 15.16
N GLU A 84 11.44 4.25 15.94
CA GLU A 84 12.88 4.09 16.13
C GLU A 84 13.56 3.62 14.82
N ALA A 85 12.95 2.65 14.10
CA ALA A 85 13.42 2.24 12.78
C ALA A 85 13.43 3.37 11.75
N TRP A 86 12.42 4.26 11.79
CA TRP A 86 12.36 5.42 10.90
C TRP A 86 13.31 6.55 11.33
N CYS A 87 13.61 6.70 12.62
CA CYS A 87 14.48 7.77 13.10
C CYS A 87 15.98 7.39 13.11
N ASP A 88 16.33 6.10 12.98
CA ASP A 88 17.72 5.67 12.83
C ASP A 88 18.31 6.20 11.50
N PRO A 89 19.36 7.04 11.53
CA PRO A 89 19.97 7.61 10.32
C PRO A 89 20.72 6.57 9.48
N SER A 90 21.08 5.41 10.04
CA SER A 90 21.75 4.33 9.31
C SER A 90 20.78 3.42 8.53
N VAL A 91 19.48 3.43 8.88
CA VAL A 91 18.45 2.64 8.19
C VAL A 91 18.05 3.33 6.88
N SER A 92 18.08 2.59 5.76
CA SER A 92 17.68 3.10 4.44
C SER A 92 16.23 2.74 4.07
N ALA A 93 15.71 1.65 4.62
CA ALA A 93 14.35 1.18 4.40
C ALA A 93 13.72 0.59 5.66
N VAL A 94 12.40 0.69 5.75
CA VAL A 94 11.56 -0.02 6.72
C VAL A 94 10.62 -0.94 5.93
N ILE A 95 10.73 -2.25 6.15
CA ILE A 95 9.89 -3.26 5.48
C ILE A 95 9.02 -3.95 6.52
N CYS A 96 7.71 -3.99 6.28
CA CYS A 96 6.80 -4.74 7.13
C CYS A 96 7.02 -6.26 6.93
N VAL A 97 7.08 -7.00 8.03
CA VAL A 97 7.28 -8.45 7.99
C VAL A 97 6.03 -9.18 7.49
N ARG A 98 4.84 -8.73 7.92
CA ARG A 98 3.52 -9.17 7.45
C ARG A 98 2.45 -8.13 7.80
N GLY A 99 1.28 -8.29 7.19
CA GLY A 99 0.04 -7.58 7.54
C GLY A 99 -0.75 -8.33 8.61
N GLY A 100 -2.07 -8.46 8.42
CA GLY A 100 -2.97 -9.06 9.41
C GLY A 100 -3.93 -8.02 9.95
N TYR A 101 -3.82 -7.67 11.22
CA TYR A 101 -4.64 -6.62 11.81
C TYR A 101 -3.85 -5.82 12.84
N GLY A 102 -4.15 -4.52 12.93
CA GLY A 102 -3.82 -3.71 14.09
C GLY A 102 -2.95 -2.49 13.82
N ALA A 103 -2.60 -2.17 12.57
CA ALA A 103 -1.92 -0.93 12.22
C ALA A 103 -2.75 0.30 12.65
N GLN A 104 -4.09 0.26 12.46
CA GLN A 104 -5.02 1.29 12.96
C GLN A 104 -4.91 1.54 14.47
N ARG A 105 -4.57 0.52 15.27
CA ARG A 105 -4.47 0.65 16.74
C ARG A 105 -3.17 1.32 17.20
N MET A 106 -2.16 1.38 16.33
CA MET A 106 -0.83 1.95 16.63
C MET A 106 -0.51 3.23 15.86
N VAL A 107 -1.23 3.55 14.78
CA VAL A 107 -0.93 4.69 13.88
C VAL A 107 -0.84 6.03 14.61
N ASP A 108 -1.73 6.29 15.58
CA ASP A 108 -1.73 7.55 16.35
C ASP A 108 -0.73 7.58 17.52
N LEU A 109 0.02 6.49 17.74
CA LEU A 109 1.08 6.39 18.74
C LEU A 109 2.49 6.58 18.14
N VAL A 110 2.59 6.65 16.80
CA VAL A 110 3.84 6.92 16.07
C VAL A 110 4.18 8.40 16.18
N ASP A 111 5.45 8.75 16.41
CA ASP A 111 5.88 10.15 16.37
C ASP A 111 6.04 10.65 14.93
N TRP A 112 4.91 11.04 14.33
CA TRP A 112 4.87 11.62 12.98
C TRP A 112 5.67 12.92 12.83
N THR A 113 6.02 13.61 13.94
CA THR A 113 6.88 14.78 13.88
C THR A 113 8.35 14.38 13.73
N ALA A 114 8.80 13.37 14.49
CA ALA A 114 10.13 12.78 14.32
C ALA A 114 10.27 12.08 12.95
N VAL A 115 9.28 11.29 12.52
CA VAL A 115 9.24 10.64 11.20
C VAL A 115 9.41 11.66 10.07
N ARG A 116 8.65 12.76 10.09
CA ARG A 116 8.76 13.83 9.08
C ARG A 116 10.10 14.55 9.16
N ALA A 117 10.65 14.79 10.35
CA ALA A 117 11.95 15.44 10.53
C ALA A 117 13.13 14.57 10.07
N ALA A 118 13.01 13.24 10.10
CA ALA A 118 14.02 12.30 9.61
C ALA A 118 14.07 12.19 8.07
N GLY A 119 13.07 12.72 7.35
CA GLY A 119 12.97 12.65 5.89
C GLY A 119 12.44 11.31 5.35
N PRO A 120 12.30 11.17 4.02
CA PRO A 120 11.74 9.98 3.40
C PRO A 120 12.74 8.82 3.42
N LYS A 121 12.29 7.66 3.94
CA LYS A 121 12.93 6.35 3.77
C LYS A 121 12.04 5.45 2.92
N VAL A 122 12.60 4.41 2.33
CA VAL A 122 11.80 3.40 1.61
C VAL A 122 10.88 2.70 2.61
N PHE A 123 9.58 2.62 2.31
CA PHE A 123 8.60 1.89 3.10
C PHE A 123 7.92 0.83 2.24
N VAL A 124 7.86 -0.42 2.70
CA VAL A 124 7.27 -1.55 1.95
C VAL A 124 6.27 -2.33 2.78
N GLY A 125 5.06 -2.50 2.25
CA GLY A 125 4.06 -3.43 2.74
C GLY A 125 2.74 -3.35 1.97
N TYR A 126 1.76 -4.17 2.34
CA TYR A 126 0.40 -4.16 1.78
C TYR A 126 -0.61 -4.66 2.83
N SER A 127 -1.89 -4.91 2.49
CA SER A 127 -2.91 -5.34 3.46
C SER A 127 -3.20 -4.24 4.51
N ASP A 128 -3.38 -4.61 5.80
CA ASP A 128 -3.51 -3.70 6.97
C ASP A 128 -2.43 -2.59 7.04
N VAL A 129 -1.27 -2.77 6.38
CA VAL A 129 -0.23 -1.72 6.24
C VAL A 129 -0.68 -0.51 5.40
N THR A 130 -1.79 -0.62 4.65
CA THR A 130 -2.44 0.51 3.93
C THR A 130 -2.65 1.74 4.82
N VAL A 131 -2.93 1.52 6.11
CA VAL A 131 -3.07 2.58 7.13
C VAL A 131 -1.78 3.39 7.29
N LEU A 132 -0.62 2.74 7.24
CA LEU A 132 0.68 3.39 7.35
C LEU A 132 1.09 4.07 6.04
N HIS A 133 0.68 3.54 4.88
CA HIS A 133 0.85 4.23 3.59
C HIS A 133 0.10 5.57 3.57
N GLU A 134 -1.17 5.57 3.98
CA GLU A 134 -1.96 6.80 4.08
C GLU A 134 -1.42 7.76 5.15
N ALA A 135 -0.99 7.25 6.31
CA ALA A 135 -0.38 8.10 7.34
C ALA A 135 0.96 8.72 6.91
N LEU A 136 1.84 7.98 6.24
CA LEU A 136 3.08 8.52 5.67
C LEU A 136 2.79 9.58 4.59
N ALA A 137 1.77 9.37 3.76
CA ALA A 137 1.35 10.33 2.76
C ALA A 137 0.77 11.62 3.37
N VAL A 138 -0.18 11.51 4.29
CA VAL A 138 -0.94 12.66 4.84
C VAL A 138 -0.19 13.40 5.95
N ARG A 139 0.57 12.69 6.81
CA ARG A 139 1.22 13.25 8.00
C ARG A 139 2.70 13.59 7.81
N ALA A 140 3.37 12.95 6.84
CA ALA A 140 4.78 13.17 6.54
C ALA A 140 5.06 13.65 5.10
N GLY A 141 4.17 13.39 4.13
CA GLY A 141 4.33 13.82 2.74
C GLY A 141 5.19 12.89 1.89
N PHE A 142 5.37 11.64 2.30
CA PHE A 142 6.33 10.70 1.71
C PHE A 142 5.67 9.67 0.80
N ALA A 143 6.31 9.36 -0.33
CA ALA A 143 5.94 8.26 -1.21
C ALA A 143 6.36 6.91 -0.59
N THR A 144 5.55 5.87 -0.82
CA THR A 144 5.77 4.52 -0.28
C THR A 144 5.62 3.46 -1.37
N LEU A 145 5.96 2.21 -1.06
CA LEU A 145 5.79 1.07 -1.95
C LEU A 145 4.71 0.14 -1.40
N HIS A 146 3.56 0.07 -2.08
CA HIS A 146 2.60 -1.01 -1.89
C HIS A 146 3.20 -2.28 -2.49
N GLY A 147 3.75 -3.16 -1.65
CA GLY A 147 4.60 -4.25 -2.12
C GLY A 147 4.72 -5.39 -1.11
N PRO A 148 5.24 -6.54 -1.57
CA PRO A 148 5.23 -7.78 -0.81
C PRO A 148 6.06 -7.68 0.49
N MET A 149 5.52 -8.27 1.55
CA MET A 149 6.11 -8.29 2.90
C MET A 149 6.98 -9.54 3.08
N THR A 150 8.06 -9.45 3.87
CA THR A 150 9.13 -10.48 3.86
C THR A 150 8.70 -11.87 4.31
N ALA A 151 7.65 -11.99 5.13
CA ALA A 151 7.08 -13.27 5.57
C ALA A 151 5.72 -13.59 4.90
N ALA A 152 5.32 -12.84 3.87
CA ALA A 152 4.14 -13.15 3.07
C ALA A 152 4.37 -14.43 2.24
N GLY A 153 3.33 -15.27 2.10
CA GLY A 153 3.42 -16.51 1.33
C GLY A 153 3.86 -16.27 -0.12
N THR A 154 3.24 -15.30 -0.78
CA THR A 154 3.55 -14.87 -2.15
C THR A 154 5.01 -14.43 -2.30
N PHE A 155 5.59 -13.71 -1.33
CA PHE A 155 6.99 -13.29 -1.37
C PHE A 155 7.97 -14.47 -1.29
N LEU A 156 7.65 -15.48 -0.48
CA LEU A 156 8.48 -16.67 -0.30
C LEU A 156 8.30 -17.67 -1.44
N ALA A 157 7.12 -17.74 -2.06
CA ALA A 157 6.84 -18.63 -3.18
C ALA A 157 7.28 -18.04 -4.54
N ASP A 158 6.82 -16.85 -4.90
CA ASP A 158 6.89 -16.34 -6.27
C ASP A 158 8.16 -15.53 -6.58
N ALA A 159 8.85 -15.91 -7.66
CA ALA A 159 10.02 -15.20 -8.16
C ALA A 159 9.68 -13.86 -8.84
N ARG A 160 8.51 -13.73 -9.50
CA ARG A 160 8.09 -12.49 -10.18
C ARG A 160 7.80 -11.38 -9.17
N THR A 161 7.12 -11.74 -8.08
CA THR A 161 6.91 -10.90 -6.88
C THR A 161 8.25 -10.42 -6.29
N ARG A 162 9.20 -11.32 -6.07
CA ARG A 162 10.54 -10.98 -5.55
C ARG A 162 11.30 -10.03 -6.48
N GLU A 163 11.35 -10.32 -7.79
CA GLU A 163 12.08 -9.47 -8.72
C GLU A 163 11.39 -8.11 -8.94
N SER A 164 10.06 -8.04 -8.92
CA SER A 164 9.33 -6.77 -8.95
C SER A 164 9.72 -5.86 -7.80
N LEU A 165 9.76 -6.37 -6.57
CA LEU A 165 10.25 -5.59 -5.43
C LEU A 165 11.74 -5.26 -5.58
N ARG A 166 12.60 -6.24 -5.86
CA ARG A 166 14.05 -6.05 -5.97
C ARG A 166 14.43 -5.02 -7.03
N ALA A 167 13.88 -5.12 -8.24
CA ALA A 167 14.08 -4.14 -9.30
C ALA A 167 13.60 -2.74 -8.87
N THR A 168 12.44 -2.64 -8.19
CA THR A 168 11.95 -1.35 -7.66
C THR A 168 12.88 -0.75 -6.61
N LEU A 169 13.52 -1.58 -5.77
CA LEU A 169 14.44 -1.13 -4.72
C LEU A 169 15.80 -0.66 -5.25
N PHE A 170 16.37 -1.34 -6.25
CA PHE A 170 17.74 -1.12 -6.73
C PHE A 170 17.83 -0.38 -8.08
N ALA A 171 16.88 -0.62 -8.99
CA ALA A 171 16.87 -0.10 -10.36
C ALA A 171 15.46 0.33 -10.83
N PRO A 172 14.73 1.20 -10.09
CA PRO A 172 13.34 1.59 -10.37
C PRO A 172 13.09 2.20 -11.76
N GLU A 173 14.13 2.52 -12.53
CA GLU A 173 14.08 2.96 -13.92
C GLU A 173 13.64 1.85 -14.87
N SER A 174 13.99 0.59 -14.56
CA SER A 174 13.69 -0.59 -15.37
C SER A 174 12.26 -1.11 -15.18
N VAL A 175 11.62 -0.75 -14.07
CA VAL A 175 10.27 -1.20 -13.68
C VAL A 175 9.30 -0.03 -13.53
N ARG A 176 9.20 0.79 -14.59
CA ARG A 176 8.25 1.91 -14.66
C ARG A 176 6.88 1.54 -15.21
N THR A 177 6.72 0.44 -15.92
CA THR A 177 5.43 -0.04 -16.42
C THR A 177 5.01 -1.29 -15.63
N LEU A 178 3.83 -1.22 -15.03
CA LEU A 178 3.21 -2.27 -14.22
C LEU A 178 1.97 -2.80 -14.95
N GLY A 179 1.70 -4.09 -14.74
CA GLY A 179 0.62 -4.84 -15.38
C GLY A 179 1.06 -6.29 -15.59
N LEU A 180 0.11 -7.22 -15.48
CA LEU A 180 0.28 -8.62 -15.88
C LEU A 180 -0.42 -8.87 -17.21
N GLU A 181 -0.15 -10.01 -17.81
CA GLU A 181 -0.76 -10.46 -19.07
C GLU A 181 -2.28 -10.72 -18.93
N THR A 182 -2.79 -10.78 -17.70
CA THR A 182 -4.20 -10.91 -17.33
C THR A 182 -4.95 -9.58 -17.28
N ALA A 183 -4.23 -8.46 -17.25
CA ALA A 183 -4.79 -7.13 -17.05
C ALA A 183 -5.64 -6.68 -18.26
N ARG A 184 -6.80 -6.07 -17.99
CA ARG A 184 -7.76 -5.69 -19.03
C ARG A 184 -8.64 -4.51 -18.60
N ALA A 185 -9.27 -3.85 -19.57
CA ALA A 185 -10.25 -2.80 -19.30
C ALA A 185 -11.54 -3.37 -18.66
N LEU A 186 -11.91 -2.83 -17.50
CA LEU A 186 -13.29 -2.84 -17.02
C LEU A 186 -14.05 -1.61 -17.55
N VAL A 187 -13.38 -0.46 -17.63
CA VAL A 187 -13.80 0.73 -18.37
C VAL A 187 -12.60 1.20 -19.21
N PRO A 188 -12.73 1.31 -20.55
CA PRO A 188 -11.63 1.67 -21.45
C PRO A 188 -11.21 3.14 -21.30
N GLY A 189 -10.10 3.51 -21.96
CA GLY A 189 -9.55 4.85 -21.96
C GLY A 189 -8.29 5.02 -21.12
N ARG A 190 -7.83 6.26 -21.01
CA ARG A 190 -6.51 6.60 -20.46
C ARG A 190 -6.57 7.85 -19.59
N ALA A 191 -5.90 7.81 -18.44
CA ALA A 191 -5.86 8.90 -17.47
C ALA A 191 -4.45 9.11 -16.92
N ARG A 192 -4.20 10.32 -16.41
CA ARG A 192 -2.95 10.69 -15.73
C ARG A 192 -3.28 11.30 -14.38
N GLY A 193 -2.51 10.93 -13.35
CA GLY A 193 -2.70 11.40 -11.99
C GLY A 193 -1.58 10.94 -11.07
N VAL A 194 -1.82 10.95 -9.76
CA VAL A 194 -0.87 10.48 -8.75
C VAL A 194 -1.40 9.21 -8.09
N THR A 195 -0.58 8.17 -8.00
CA THR A 195 -0.99 6.90 -7.39
C THR A 195 -1.33 7.04 -5.90
N LEU A 196 -2.39 6.36 -5.45
CA LEU A 196 -2.76 6.22 -4.03
C LEU A 196 -3.64 4.99 -3.83
N GLY A 197 -3.69 4.43 -2.62
CA GLY A 197 -4.64 3.37 -2.27
C GLY A 197 -4.00 2.18 -1.53
N GLY A 198 -4.54 0.99 -1.77
CA GLY A 198 -4.25 -0.25 -1.05
C GLY A 198 -5.52 -1.06 -0.79
N CYS A 199 -5.62 -1.72 0.36
CA CYS A 199 -6.84 -2.42 0.78
C CYS A 199 -8.04 -1.46 0.85
N VAL A 200 -9.07 -1.69 0.05
CA VAL A 200 -10.22 -0.79 -0.04
C VAL A 200 -11.03 -0.75 1.26
N SER A 201 -11.12 -1.87 1.97
CA SER A 201 -11.65 -2.00 3.35
C SER A 201 -10.96 -1.04 4.33
N LEU A 202 -9.63 -0.96 4.30
CA LEU A 202 -8.83 -0.09 5.17
C LEU A 202 -8.97 1.38 4.80
N LEU A 203 -9.02 1.72 3.51
CA LEU A 203 -9.28 3.10 3.05
C LEU A 203 -10.66 3.59 3.53
N ALA A 204 -11.70 2.76 3.42
CA ALA A 204 -13.03 3.09 3.91
C ALA A 204 -13.09 3.16 5.45
N ALA A 205 -12.35 2.30 6.15
CA ALA A 205 -12.29 2.30 7.62
C ALA A 205 -11.53 3.50 8.21
N ASP A 206 -10.63 4.14 7.46
CA ASP A 206 -9.97 5.38 7.88
C ASP A 206 -10.85 6.63 7.68
N LEU A 207 -11.93 6.56 6.88
CA LEU A 207 -12.82 7.71 6.69
C LEU A 207 -13.47 8.15 8.02
N GLY A 208 -13.23 9.42 8.38
CA GLY A 208 -13.73 10.02 9.61
C GLY A 208 -12.74 10.01 10.77
N THR A 209 -11.53 9.43 10.61
CA THR A 209 -10.44 9.64 11.57
C THR A 209 -9.89 11.08 11.46
N PRO A 210 -9.22 11.63 12.50
CA PRO A 210 -8.71 13.01 12.49
C PRO A 210 -7.66 13.31 11.41
N HIS A 211 -7.09 12.27 10.79
CA HIS A 211 -5.98 12.36 9.83
C HIS A 211 -6.27 11.60 8.53
N ALA A 212 -7.53 11.24 8.29
CA ALA A 212 -7.97 10.61 7.06
C ALA A 212 -7.62 11.46 5.83
N ARG A 213 -7.27 10.82 4.71
CA ARG A 213 -7.12 11.54 3.44
C ARG A 213 -8.48 12.15 3.04
N PRO A 214 -8.56 13.46 2.72
CA PRO A 214 -9.84 14.12 2.48
C PRO A 214 -10.54 13.76 1.16
N SER A 215 -9.80 13.33 0.13
CA SER A 215 -10.36 12.81 -1.13
C SER A 215 -9.30 12.09 -1.97
N ALA A 216 -9.74 11.35 -2.98
CA ALA A 216 -8.92 10.77 -4.04
C ALA A 216 -8.81 11.66 -5.29
N ARG A 217 -9.20 12.94 -5.23
CA ARG A 217 -9.26 13.85 -6.39
C ARG A 217 -7.92 13.96 -7.13
N GLY A 218 -7.91 13.79 -8.44
CA GLY A 218 -6.69 13.78 -9.28
C GLY A 218 -5.80 12.54 -9.09
N GLY A 219 -6.23 11.58 -8.27
CA GLY A 219 -5.51 10.36 -7.99
C GLY A 219 -5.79 9.24 -8.98
N LEU A 220 -4.80 8.38 -9.21
CA LEU A 220 -4.96 7.07 -9.81
C LEU A 220 -5.08 6.05 -8.67
N LEU A 221 -6.31 5.65 -8.38
CA LEU A 221 -6.64 4.86 -7.21
C LEU A 221 -6.30 3.39 -7.45
N VAL A 222 -5.36 2.84 -6.70
CA VAL A 222 -4.98 1.43 -6.76
C VAL A 222 -5.69 0.68 -5.62
N LEU A 223 -6.59 -0.26 -5.98
CA LEU A 223 -7.42 -0.98 -5.02
C LEU A 223 -7.19 -2.49 -5.11
N GLU A 224 -7.16 -3.13 -3.95
CA GLU A 224 -7.21 -4.57 -3.77
C GLU A 224 -7.99 -4.89 -2.48
N ASP A 225 -8.30 -6.16 -2.22
CA ASP A 225 -8.68 -6.60 -0.88
C ASP A 225 -8.52 -8.13 -0.72
N VAL A 226 -8.75 -8.62 0.50
CA VAL A 226 -8.72 -10.05 0.83
C VAL A 226 -9.82 -10.44 1.81
N GLY A 227 -10.50 -11.57 1.56
CA GLY A 227 -11.47 -12.17 2.48
C GLY A 227 -12.76 -11.36 2.70
N GLU A 228 -13.06 -10.38 1.83
CA GLU A 228 -14.27 -9.57 1.89
C GLU A 228 -15.31 -10.05 0.88
N GLU A 229 -16.39 -10.64 1.39
CA GLU A 229 -17.56 -11.08 0.62
C GLU A 229 -18.11 -9.98 -0.31
N PRO A 230 -18.71 -10.29 -1.48
CA PRO A 230 -19.13 -9.29 -2.46
C PRO A 230 -20.06 -8.19 -1.90
N TYR A 231 -20.99 -8.54 -1.00
CA TYR A 231 -21.88 -7.56 -0.35
C TYR A 231 -21.14 -6.62 0.63
N ARG A 232 -19.98 -7.03 1.15
CA ARG A 232 -19.13 -6.17 1.98
C ARG A 232 -18.30 -5.23 1.11
N LEU A 233 -17.79 -5.72 -0.02
CA LEU A 233 -17.16 -4.86 -1.03
C LEU A 233 -18.14 -3.80 -1.54
N ASP A 234 -19.41 -4.15 -1.80
CA ASP A 234 -20.45 -3.17 -2.14
C ASP A 234 -20.63 -2.13 -1.03
N ARG A 235 -20.78 -2.56 0.24
CA ARG A 235 -20.89 -1.65 1.39
C ARG A 235 -19.68 -0.71 1.51
N ILE A 236 -18.46 -1.24 1.31
CA ILE A 236 -17.20 -0.50 1.37
C ILE A 236 -17.13 0.56 0.26
N LEU A 237 -17.34 0.16 -0.99
CA LEU A 237 -17.33 1.07 -2.15
C LEU A 237 -18.46 2.10 -2.06
N THR A 238 -19.65 1.68 -1.61
CA THR A 238 -20.79 2.56 -1.32
C THR A 238 -20.45 3.60 -0.24
N GLN A 239 -19.62 3.28 0.75
CA GLN A 239 -19.16 4.26 1.74
C GLN A 239 -18.19 5.29 1.13
N LEU A 240 -17.25 4.86 0.28
CA LEU A 240 -16.33 5.75 -0.45
C LEU A 240 -17.09 6.69 -1.42
N LEU A 241 -18.11 6.18 -2.10
CA LEU A 241 -19.02 6.96 -2.95
C LEU A 241 -19.84 7.96 -2.15
N ARG A 242 -20.56 7.50 -1.11
CA ARG A 242 -21.50 8.33 -0.33
C ARG A 242 -20.83 9.41 0.53
N SER A 243 -19.52 9.29 0.78
CA SER A 243 -18.72 10.32 1.44
C SER A 243 -18.19 11.40 0.49
N GLY A 244 -18.36 11.23 -0.83
CA GLY A 244 -17.72 12.08 -1.85
C GLY A 244 -16.21 11.90 -1.95
N TRP A 245 -15.64 10.85 -1.34
CA TRP A 245 -14.20 10.65 -1.30
C TRP A 245 -13.62 10.35 -2.69
N LEU A 246 -14.41 9.71 -3.56
CA LEU A 246 -14.05 9.42 -4.95
C LEU A 246 -14.28 10.61 -5.92
N ASP A 247 -14.81 11.75 -5.44
CA ASP A 247 -15.18 12.88 -6.30
C ASP A 247 -13.96 13.50 -7.01
N GLY A 248 -13.90 13.30 -8.33
CA GLY A 248 -12.81 13.77 -9.17
C GLY A 248 -11.55 12.89 -9.13
N VAL A 249 -11.66 11.62 -8.72
CA VAL A 249 -10.63 10.59 -9.02
C VAL A 249 -10.31 10.59 -10.52
N ALA A 250 -9.07 10.29 -10.92
CA ALA A 250 -8.64 10.35 -12.32
C ALA A 250 -8.79 9.01 -13.06
N GLY A 251 -8.68 7.90 -12.34
CA GLY A 251 -8.78 6.52 -12.88
C GLY A 251 -8.57 5.51 -11.76
N VAL A 252 -8.94 4.24 -12.01
CA VAL A 252 -8.86 3.18 -10.99
C VAL A 252 -8.13 1.95 -11.54
N ALA A 253 -7.15 1.44 -10.80
CA ALA A 253 -6.46 0.20 -11.09
C ALA A 253 -6.83 -0.83 -10.01
N LEU A 254 -7.34 -1.97 -10.42
CA LEU A 254 -7.78 -3.05 -9.53
C LEU A 254 -6.76 -4.19 -9.57
N GLY A 255 -6.29 -4.58 -8.39
CA GLY A 255 -5.42 -5.71 -8.16
C GLY A 255 -6.23 -6.99 -7.93
N SER A 256 -5.75 -7.83 -7.01
CA SER A 256 -6.41 -9.07 -6.60
C SER A 256 -7.57 -8.86 -5.63
N TRP A 257 -8.47 -9.86 -5.59
CA TRP A 257 -9.61 -9.96 -4.67
C TRP A 257 -9.62 -11.37 -4.07
N GLU A 258 -8.49 -11.74 -3.45
CA GLU A 258 -8.22 -13.10 -2.97
C GLU A 258 -9.17 -13.46 -1.83
N GLU A 259 -9.70 -14.69 -1.78
CA GLU A 259 -10.70 -15.12 -0.79
C GLU A 259 -12.00 -14.26 -0.72
N CYS A 260 -12.25 -13.32 -1.64
CA CYS A 260 -13.44 -12.44 -1.67
C CYS A 260 -14.69 -13.09 -2.32
N GLY A 261 -14.71 -14.42 -2.48
CA GLY A 261 -15.75 -15.17 -3.19
C GLY A 261 -15.48 -15.33 -4.70
N PRO A 262 -16.45 -15.83 -5.48
CA PRO A 262 -16.29 -16.03 -6.92
C PRO A 262 -16.03 -14.71 -7.66
N TYR A 263 -14.98 -14.67 -8.49
CA TYR A 263 -14.54 -13.42 -9.10
C TYR A 263 -15.61 -12.70 -9.94
N GLU A 264 -16.51 -13.42 -10.62
CA GLU A 264 -17.59 -12.79 -11.39
C GLU A 264 -18.59 -12.02 -10.51
N GLU A 265 -18.81 -12.45 -9.26
CA GLU A 265 -19.67 -11.73 -8.30
C GLU A 265 -18.98 -10.46 -7.80
N VAL A 266 -17.68 -10.56 -7.49
CA VAL A 266 -16.83 -9.42 -7.13
C VAL A 266 -16.76 -8.41 -8.29
N ARG A 267 -16.53 -8.90 -9.52
CA ARG A 267 -16.48 -8.11 -10.75
C ARG A 267 -17.80 -7.39 -11.03
N ALA A 268 -18.94 -8.02 -10.78
CA ALA A 268 -20.25 -7.37 -10.91
C ALA A 268 -20.39 -6.17 -9.95
N VAL A 269 -19.96 -6.32 -8.69
CA VAL A 269 -19.93 -5.22 -7.70
C VAL A 269 -18.98 -4.11 -8.14
N LEU A 270 -17.77 -4.44 -8.58
CA LEU A 270 -16.78 -3.48 -9.06
C LEU A 270 -17.29 -2.71 -10.29
N ALA A 271 -17.90 -3.40 -11.26
CA ALA A 271 -18.48 -2.80 -12.46
C ALA A 271 -19.61 -1.82 -12.11
N ASP A 272 -20.53 -2.21 -11.22
CA ASP A 272 -21.67 -1.39 -10.83
C ASP A 272 -21.27 -0.17 -9.99
N ARG A 273 -20.34 -0.33 -9.03
CA ARG A 273 -19.91 0.74 -8.13
C ARG A 273 -18.88 1.70 -8.76
N LEU A 274 -18.01 1.22 -9.65
CA LEU A 274 -16.92 2.03 -10.22
C LEU A 274 -17.14 2.40 -11.70
N GLY A 275 -17.90 1.60 -12.45
CA GLY A 275 -18.10 1.84 -13.89
C GLY A 275 -18.82 3.15 -14.22
N GLY A 276 -19.66 3.63 -13.30
CA GLY A 276 -20.37 4.91 -13.43
C GLY A 276 -19.53 6.16 -13.17
N LEU A 277 -18.26 6.04 -12.76
CA LEU A 277 -17.41 7.19 -12.38
C LEU A 277 -16.94 8.05 -13.58
N GLY A 278 -17.08 7.57 -14.82
CA GLY A 278 -16.66 8.30 -16.03
C GLY A 278 -15.14 8.37 -16.24
N VAL A 279 -14.40 7.45 -15.62
CA VAL A 279 -12.93 7.36 -15.66
C VAL A 279 -12.50 5.95 -16.08
N PRO A 280 -11.29 5.76 -16.65
CA PRO A 280 -10.80 4.43 -17.00
C PRO A 280 -10.59 3.56 -15.77
N VAL A 281 -10.90 2.26 -15.91
CA VAL A 281 -10.76 1.25 -14.86
C VAL A 281 -10.09 0.00 -15.43
N VAL A 282 -8.97 -0.41 -14.84
CA VAL A 282 -8.28 -1.68 -15.15
C VAL A 282 -8.61 -2.72 -14.09
N GLU A 283 -8.89 -3.94 -14.52
CA GLU A 283 -8.95 -5.13 -13.65
C GLU A 283 -7.74 -6.06 -13.88
N GLU A 284 -7.42 -6.90 -12.89
CA GLU A 284 -6.34 -7.90 -12.95
C GLU A 284 -4.92 -7.33 -13.19
N LEU A 285 -4.61 -6.13 -12.68
CA LEU A 285 -3.30 -5.49 -12.86
C LEU A 285 -2.14 -6.25 -12.16
N GLY A 286 -2.45 -7.13 -11.20
CA GLY A 286 -1.49 -8.08 -10.61
C GLY A 286 -0.71 -7.60 -9.37
N PHE A 287 -1.34 -6.81 -8.52
CA PHE A 287 -0.84 -6.46 -7.19
C PHE A 287 -1.87 -6.89 -6.12
N GLY A 288 -1.42 -7.03 -4.87
CA GLY A 288 -2.27 -7.42 -3.73
C GLY A 288 -1.95 -8.81 -3.17
N HIS A 289 -2.97 -9.50 -2.67
CA HIS A 289 -2.89 -10.82 -2.03
C HIS A 289 -2.81 -12.03 -2.98
N GLY A 290 -2.95 -11.84 -4.29
CA GLY A 290 -2.93 -12.91 -5.29
C GLY A 290 -1.57 -13.66 -5.45
N PRO A 291 -1.48 -14.58 -6.43
CA PRO A 291 -0.31 -15.44 -6.64
C PRO A 291 0.96 -14.71 -7.13
N THR A 292 0.80 -13.50 -7.67
CA THR A 292 1.88 -12.54 -7.89
C THR A 292 1.47 -11.19 -7.32
N ALA A 293 2.37 -10.54 -6.58
CA ALA A 293 2.19 -9.22 -6.02
C ALA A 293 3.24 -8.25 -6.58
N LEU A 294 2.91 -7.58 -7.69
CA LEU A 294 3.72 -6.49 -8.22
C LEU A 294 3.84 -5.35 -7.19
N THR A 295 5.01 -4.72 -7.14
CA THR A 295 5.26 -3.56 -6.29
C THR A 295 4.75 -2.29 -6.96
N VAL A 296 3.80 -1.60 -6.32
CA VAL A 296 3.15 -0.39 -6.83
C VAL A 296 3.56 0.82 -5.98
N PRO A 297 4.29 1.80 -6.52
CA PRO A 297 4.62 3.02 -5.79
C PRO A 297 3.38 3.87 -5.55
N LEU A 298 3.19 4.36 -4.33
CA LEU A 298 2.14 5.30 -3.92
C LEU A 298 2.72 6.71 -3.80
N GLY A 299 1.94 7.73 -4.16
CA GLY A 299 2.37 9.13 -4.21
C GLY A 299 3.16 9.52 -5.46
N THR A 300 3.19 8.67 -6.50
CA THR A 300 4.02 8.86 -7.70
C THR A 300 3.15 9.26 -8.91
N PRO A 301 3.56 10.26 -9.73
CA PRO A 301 2.86 10.58 -10.97
C PRO A 301 2.93 9.43 -11.97
N ALA A 302 1.78 9.06 -12.54
CA ALA A 302 1.65 7.95 -13.46
C ALA A 302 0.52 8.16 -14.47
N VAL A 303 0.53 7.32 -15.50
CA VAL A 303 -0.52 7.18 -16.51
C VAL A 303 -1.12 5.78 -16.38
N LEU A 304 -2.44 5.72 -16.18
CA LEU A 304 -3.23 4.50 -16.32
C LEU A 304 -3.74 4.43 -17.76
N ASP A 305 -3.47 3.32 -18.44
CA ASP A 305 -3.94 3.03 -19.79
C ASP A 305 -4.75 1.74 -19.73
N ALA A 306 -6.08 1.86 -19.75
CA ALA A 306 -6.96 0.72 -19.55
C ALA A 306 -7.10 -0.14 -20.81
N ASP A 307 -7.01 0.49 -21.98
CA ASP A 307 -7.00 -0.21 -23.27
C ASP A 307 -5.76 -1.11 -23.40
N ALA A 308 -4.60 -0.68 -22.87
CA ALA A 308 -3.38 -1.48 -22.80
C ALA A 308 -3.26 -2.35 -21.54
N GLY A 309 -4.11 -2.18 -20.53
CA GLY A 309 -4.02 -2.89 -19.25
C GLY A 309 -2.77 -2.54 -18.42
N THR A 310 -2.27 -1.30 -18.49
CA THR A 310 -1.01 -0.91 -17.82
C THR A 310 -1.11 0.35 -16.95
N LEU A 311 -0.24 0.40 -15.93
CA LEU A 311 0.05 1.60 -15.14
C LEU A 311 1.53 1.96 -15.33
N THR A 312 1.81 3.10 -15.98
CA THR A 312 3.18 3.55 -16.27
C THR A 312 3.54 4.80 -15.47
N LEU A 313 4.57 4.71 -14.64
CA LEU A 313 5.10 5.80 -13.84
C LEU A 313 5.84 6.83 -14.72
N ASP A 314 5.53 8.11 -14.57
CA ASP A 314 6.22 9.19 -15.28
C ASP A 314 7.70 9.32 -14.82
N VAL A 315 7.95 8.98 -13.55
CA VAL A 315 9.27 9.00 -12.90
C VAL A 315 9.53 7.66 -12.20
N PRO A 316 10.79 7.24 -12.00
CA PRO A 316 11.10 6.04 -11.22
C PRO A 316 10.51 6.09 -9.81
N ALA A 317 10.19 4.93 -9.22
CA ALA A 317 9.63 4.83 -7.88
C ALA A 317 10.48 5.53 -6.80
N LEU A 318 11.81 5.37 -6.89
CA LEU A 318 12.81 5.92 -5.96
C LEU A 318 13.78 6.84 -6.72
N ARG A 319 14.59 7.61 -5.98
CA ARG A 319 15.63 8.51 -6.55
C ARG A 319 16.97 7.82 -6.75
#